data_AF-A0A9N9M334-F1
#
_entry.id   AF-A0A9N9M334-F1
#
_cell.length_a   1.000
_cell.length_b   1.000
_cell.length_c   1.000
_cell.angle_alpha   90.00
_cell.angle_beta   90.00
_cell.angle_gamma   90.00
#
_symmetry.space_group_name_H-M   'P 1'
#
loop_
_entity.id
_entity.type
_entity.pdbx_description
1 polymer ?
#
loop_
_entity_poly.entity_id
_entity_poly.type
_entity_poly.pdbx_seq_one_letter_code
_entity_poly.pdbx_strand_id
1 'polypeptide(L)'
;MSLELVHPSNETRDDDHEYTLAALPSEILLQILSYLDIPDLFPLTRTSHQLRNLSLDPLLHTTRLHRASLSLSHSLTVRPSLGELMAHRIYITRTTLAARSLGWNLTKIKLNRQLRHRPSVESLVEMGVLPGECYRRGKGWVSPKIVDAKRRVERERVKDVLRGWVGEWRGKRMVQLEREVVDVKPDVRRLATRFARDREGGNSRQTRWGREAREKREAPTRAKVLGLRRFWEKVGEGA
;
A
#
# COMPACT_ATOMS: atom_id res chain seq x y z
N MET A 1 -51.81 28.89 -84.19
CA MET A 1 -51.06 27.61 -84.17
C MET A 1 -50.10 27.71 -83.00
N SER A 2 -50.49 27.19 -81.84
CA SER A 2 -50.03 25.88 -81.31
C SER A 2 -48.59 26.04 -80.79
N LEU A 3 -48.24 25.85 -79.51
CA LEU A 3 -48.73 24.87 -78.54
C LEU A 3 -48.58 25.43 -77.11
N GLU A 4 -49.52 25.06 -76.27
CA GLU A 4 -49.45 25.12 -74.81
C GLU A 4 -48.22 24.35 -74.29
N LEU A 5 -47.52 24.93 -73.32
CA LEU A 5 -46.82 24.14 -72.32
C LEU A 5 -47.33 24.58 -70.95
N VAL A 6 -48.34 23.82 -70.53
CA VAL A 6 -48.82 23.68 -69.15
C VAL A 6 -47.62 23.36 -68.26
N HIS A 7 -47.26 24.29 -67.38
CA HIS A 7 -46.44 23.96 -66.22
C HIS A 7 -47.36 23.31 -65.18
N PRO A 8 -47.17 22.03 -64.83
CA PRO A 8 -47.99 21.39 -63.83
C PRO A 8 -47.62 21.94 -62.44
N SER A 9 -48.66 22.39 -61.75
CA SER A 9 -49.02 22.02 -60.38
C SER A 9 -47.89 21.68 -59.41
N ASN A 10 -47.73 22.58 -58.43
CA ASN A 10 -47.85 22.26 -57.01
C ASN A 10 -47.48 20.81 -56.62
N GLU A 11 -46.22 20.61 -56.22
CA GLU A 11 -45.87 19.56 -55.26
C GLU A 11 -45.27 20.26 -54.03
N THR A 12 -46.15 20.45 -53.05
CA THR A 12 -45.81 20.70 -51.65
C THR A 12 -44.88 19.60 -51.16
N ARG A 13 -43.57 19.85 -51.22
CA ARG A 13 -42.57 19.06 -50.51
C ARG A 13 -42.42 19.66 -49.13
N ASP A 14 -43.05 18.96 -48.19
CA ASP A 14 -42.77 18.83 -46.76
C ASP A 14 -41.91 19.94 -46.14
N ASP A 15 -42.50 20.60 -45.14
CA ASP A 15 -41.87 21.49 -44.19
C ASP A 15 -40.63 20.83 -43.54
N ASP A 16 -39.49 20.91 -44.21
CA ASP A 16 -38.18 20.90 -43.57
C ASP A 16 -38.12 22.18 -42.75
N HIS A 17 -38.72 22.16 -41.55
CA HIS A 17 -38.43 23.14 -40.52
C HIS A 17 -36.94 23.01 -40.21
N GLU A 18 -36.11 23.71 -40.98
CA GLU A 18 -34.72 23.95 -40.65
C GLU A 18 -34.74 24.69 -39.31
N TYR A 19 -34.66 23.94 -38.22
CA TYR A 19 -34.52 24.43 -36.86
C TYR A 19 -33.16 25.11 -36.75
N THR A 20 -33.08 26.30 -37.33
CA THR A 20 -31.89 27.12 -37.35
C THR A 20 -31.79 27.78 -35.98
N LEU A 21 -30.58 27.85 -35.43
CA LEU A 21 -30.33 28.50 -34.14
C LEU A 21 -30.90 29.94 -34.08
N ALA A 22 -30.96 30.62 -35.22
CA ALA A 22 -31.54 31.96 -35.37
C ALA A 22 -33.08 32.03 -35.19
N ALA A 23 -33.78 30.89 -35.30
CA ALA A 23 -35.22 30.80 -35.08
C ALA A 23 -35.59 30.78 -33.59
N LEU A 24 -34.61 30.63 -32.69
CA LEU A 24 -34.83 30.68 -31.25
C LEU A 24 -35.09 32.13 -30.78
N PRO A 25 -35.93 32.30 -29.74
CA PRO A 25 -36.07 33.59 -29.07
C PRO A 25 -34.74 34.14 -28.52
N SER A 26 -34.60 35.46 -28.53
CA SER A 26 -33.40 36.17 -28.06
C SER A 26 -33.02 35.83 -26.63
N GLU A 27 -34.00 35.56 -25.77
CA GLU A 27 -33.82 35.23 -24.36
C GLU A 27 -33.11 33.89 -24.20
N ILE A 28 -33.48 32.90 -25.02
CA ILE A 28 -32.87 31.57 -25.02
C ILE A 28 -31.44 31.66 -25.55
N LEU A 29 -31.23 32.43 -26.62
CA LEU A 29 -29.91 32.67 -27.16
C LEU A 29 -29.00 33.39 -26.15
N LEU A 30 -29.48 34.44 -25.48
CA LEU A 30 -28.72 35.13 -24.44
C LEU A 30 -28.35 34.20 -23.29
N GLN A 31 -29.26 33.32 -22.88
CA GLN A 31 -28.97 32.33 -21.85
C GLN A 31 -27.89 31.35 -22.30
N ILE A 32 -27.92 30.86 -23.54
CA ILE A 32 -26.86 29.99 -24.09
C ILE A 32 -25.52 30.75 -24.15
N LEU A 33 -25.52 31.95 -24.72
CA LEU A 33 -24.33 32.80 -24.86
C LEU A 33 -23.73 33.21 -23.51
N SER A 34 -24.53 33.23 -22.43
CA SER A 34 -24.04 33.52 -21.08
C SER A 34 -23.09 32.45 -20.50
N TYR A 35 -23.07 31.24 -21.07
CA TYR A 35 -22.17 30.14 -20.66
C TYR A 35 -20.94 29.99 -21.56
N LEU A 36 -20.88 30.72 -22.68
CA LEU A 36 -19.75 30.69 -23.59
C LEU A 36 -18.62 31.60 -23.10
N ASP A 37 -17.38 31.18 -23.33
CA ASP A 37 -16.20 31.97 -22.99
C ASP A 37 -15.95 33.08 -24.01
N ILE A 38 -15.23 34.14 -23.60
CA ILE A 38 -14.89 35.29 -24.46
C ILE A 38 -14.30 34.86 -25.83
N PRO A 39 -13.34 33.91 -25.91
CA PRO A 39 -12.84 33.40 -27.20
C PRO A 39 -13.92 32.75 -28.07
N ASP A 40 -14.98 32.17 -27.49
CA ASP A 40 -16.01 31.45 -28.24
C ASP A 40 -17.13 32.37 -28.73
N LEU A 41 -17.37 33.48 -28.03
CA LEU A 41 -18.32 34.51 -28.46
C LEU A 41 -17.83 35.28 -29.69
N PHE A 42 -16.51 35.45 -29.85
CA PHE A 42 -15.95 36.23 -30.96
C PHE A 42 -16.26 35.61 -32.34
N PRO A 43 -16.06 34.30 -32.57
CA PRO A 43 -16.50 33.63 -33.80
C PRO A 43 -17.98 33.81 -34.11
N LEU A 44 -18.85 33.82 -33.08
CA LEU A 44 -20.31 33.97 -33.26
C LEU A 44 -20.69 35.34 -33.83
N THR A 45 -19.87 36.37 -33.62
CA THR A 45 -20.08 37.68 -34.26
C THR A 45 -19.94 37.65 -35.78
N ARG A 46 -19.25 36.62 -36.32
CA ARG A 46 -18.97 36.46 -37.75
C ARG A 46 -19.93 35.51 -38.45
N THR A 47 -20.69 34.71 -37.71
CA THR A 47 -21.59 33.69 -38.28
C THR A 47 -22.99 34.23 -38.56
N SER A 48 -23.50 35.16 -37.75
CA SER A 48 -24.84 35.74 -37.92
C SER A 48 -24.93 37.16 -37.35
N HIS A 49 -25.72 38.03 -38.00
CA HIS A 49 -26.02 39.38 -37.51
C HIS A 49 -26.78 39.39 -36.18
N GLN A 50 -27.70 38.44 -35.99
CA GLN A 50 -28.46 38.31 -34.74
C GLN A 50 -27.53 37.94 -33.59
N LEU A 51 -26.64 36.96 -33.79
CA LEU A 51 -25.65 36.54 -32.81
C LEU A 51 -24.62 37.65 -32.54
N ARG A 52 -24.24 38.42 -33.55
CA ARG A 52 -23.40 39.62 -33.38
C ARG A 52 -24.04 40.66 -32.47
N ASN A 53 -25.34 40.92 -32.61
CA ASN A 53 -26.04 41.88 -31.76
C ASN A 53 -26.17 41.37 -30.32
N LEU A 54 -26.55 40.10 -30.14
CA LEU A 54 -26.71 39.48 -28.82
C LEU A 54 -25.37 39.27 -28.09
N SER A 55 -24.29 38.98 -28.81
CA SER A 55 -22.95 38.84 -28.22
C SER A 55 -22.32 40.15 -27.76
N LEU A 56 -22.80 41.29 -28.28
CA LEU A 56 -22.40 42.64 -27.86
C LEU A 56 -23.38 43.25 -26.84
N ASP A 57 -24.42 42.51 -26.44
CA ASP A 57 -25.44 43.00 -25.51
C ASP A 57 -24.85 43.25 -24.10
N PRO A 58 -25.00 44.45 -23.51
CA PRO A 58 -24.58 44.70 -22.14
C PRO A 58 -25.25 43.78 -21.10
N LEU A 59 -26.47 43.30 -21.34
CA LEU A 59 -27.17 42.39 -20.42
C LEU A 59 -26.47 41.03 -20.30
N LEU A 60 -25.93 40.53 -21.41
CA LEU A 60 -25.10 39.33 -21.42
C LEU A 60 -23.84 39.53 -20.58
N HIS A 61 -23.13 40.64 -20.80
CA HIS A 61 -21.85 40.90 -20.13
C HIS A 61 -22.01 41.18 -18.63
N THR A 62 -23.07 41.87 -18.22
CA THR A 62 -23.39 42.10 -16.81
C THR A 62 -23.72 40.79 -16.09
N THR A 63 -24.52 39.91 -16.70
CA THR A 63 -24.83 38.59 -16.15
C THR A 63 -23.58 37.73 -15.98
N ARG A 64 -22.70 37.72 -16.99
CA ARG A 64 -21.42 36.99 -16.94
C ARG A 64 -20.48 37.53 -15.87
N LEU A 65 -20.39 38.85 -15.75
CA LEU A 65 -19.58 39.50 -14.70
C LEU A 65 -20.10 39.13 -13.31
N HIS A 66 -21.41 39.15 -13.10
CA HIS A 66 -22.02 38.76 -11.83
C HIS A 66 -21.72 37.29 -11.49
N ARG A 67 -21.90 36.37 -12.45
CA ARG A 67 -21.55 34.94 -12.25
C ARG A 67 -20.06 34.74 -11.96
N ALA A 68 -19.19 35.40 -12.71
CA ALA A 68 -17.75 35.33 -12.50
C ALA A 68 -17.36 35.87 -11.11
N SER A 69 -17.95 36.98 -10.68
CA SER A 69 -17.75 37.56 -9.35
C SER A 69 -18.15 36.57 -8.24
N LEU A 70 -19.33 35.95 -8.35
CA LEU A 70 -19.78 34.93 -7.41
C LEU A 70 -18.84 33.71 -7.38
N SER A 71 -18.47 33.19 -8.56
CA SER A 71 -17.56 32.05 -8.67
C SER A 71 -16.18 32.35 -8.08
N LEU A 72 -15.64 33.54 -8.36
CA LEU A 72 -14.38 34.01 -7.81
C LEU A 72 -14.45 34.15 -6.28
N SER A 73 -15.53 34.73 -5.76
CA SER A 73 -15.71 34.91 -4.31
C SER A 73 -15.64 33.57 -3.56
N HIS A 74 -16.30 32.54 -4.08
CA HIS A 74 -16.25 31.19 -3.52
C HIS A 74 -14.87 30.56 -3.72
N SER A 75 -14.31 30.61 -4.93
CA SER A 75 -13.01 29.97 -5.25
C SER A 75 -11.84 30.57 -4.47
N LEU A 76 -11.91 31.85 -4.14
CA LEU A 76 -10.91 32.51 -3.29
C LEU A 76 -10.97 32.04 -1.84
N THR A 77 -12.15 31.70 -1.31
CA THR A 77 -12.28 31.20 0.07
C THR A 77 -11.75 29.78 0.24
N VAL A 78 -11.85 28.94 -0.79
CA VAL A 78 -11.35 27.54 -0.77
C VAL A 78 -9.86 27.48 -1.16
N ARG A 79 -9.24 28.62 -1.47
CA ARG A 79 -7.86 28.67 -1.95
C ARG A 79 -6.89 28.24 -0.83
N PRO A 80 -6.01 27.24 -1.08
CA PRO A 80 -5.01 26.84 -0.10
C PRO A 80 -4.02 27.97 0.18
N SER A 81 -3.49 27.99 1.40
CA SER A 81 -2.52 28.99 1.82
C SER A 81 -1.19 28.82 1.07
N LEU A 82 -0.38 29.88 1.01
CA LEU A 82 0.95 29.79 0.41
C LEU A 82 1.82 28.74 1.11
N GLY A 83 1.69 28.61 2.43
CA GLY A 83 2.41 27.61 3.23
C GLY A 83 2.04 26.18 2.82
N GLU A 84 0.75 25.91 2.60
CA GLU A 84 0.27 24.60 2.11
C GLU A 84 0.78 24.32 0.70
N LEU A 85 0.75 25.31 -0.20
CA LEU A 85 1.28 25.15 -1.55
C LEU A 85 2.78 24.86 -1.56
N MET A 86 3.54 25.46 -0.64
CA MET A 86 4.97 25.16 -0.44
C MET A 86 5.18 23.76 0.16
N ALA A 87 4.35 23.36 1.13
CA ALA A 87 4.39 22.03 1.74
C ALA A 87 4.11 20.92 0.71
N HIS A 88 3.12 21.12 -0.16
CA HIS A 88 2.80 20.23 -1.28
C HIS A 88 3.77 20.32 -2.46
N ARG A 89 4.81 21.18 -2.36
CA ARG A 89 5.81 21.41 -3.42
C ARG A 89 5.22 21.89 -4.75
N ILE A 90 4.06 22.54 -4.70
CA ILE A 90 3.40 23.16 -5.86
C ILE A 90 4.00 24.54 -6.11
N TYR A 91 4.12 25.35 -5.05
CA TYR A 91 4.80 26.64 -5.13
C TYR A 91 6.29 26.47 -4.82
N ILE A 92 7.14 26.82 -5.78
CA ILE A 92 8.58 26.61 -5.69
C ILE A 92 9.30 27.96 -5.74
N THR A 93 9.98 28.33 -4.66
CA THR A 93 10.81 29.53 -4.60
C THR A 93 12.17 29.30 -5.28
N ARG A 94 12.86 30.38 -5.67
CA ARG A 94 14.22 30.32 -6.21
C ARG A 94 15.20 29.58 -5.26
N THR A 95 15.04 29.78 -3.95
CA THR A 95 15.85 29.12 -2.92
C THR A 95 15.58 27.62 -2.86
N THR A 96 14.32 27.20 -2.93
CA THR A 96 13.97 25.76 -2.95
C THR A 96 14.44 25.07 -4.23
N LEU A 97 14.42 25.73 -5.39
CA LEU A 97 15.02 25.20 -6.62
C LEU A 97 16.53 25.00 -6.48
N ALA A 98 17.24 26.00 -5.95
CA ALA A 98 18.68 25.91 -5.72
C ALA A 98 19.02 24.79 -4.72
N ALA A 99 18.28 24.70 -3.62
CA ALA A 99 18.43 23.65 -2.61
C ALA A 99 18.17 22.24 -3.19
N ARG A 100 17.18 22.09 -4.09
CA ARG A 100 16.94 20.81 -4.80
C ARG A 100 18.13 20.43 -5.67
N SER A 101 18.62 21.35 -6.49
CA SER A 101 19.78 21.11 -7.36
C SER A 101 21.01 20.69 -6.53
N LEU A 102 21.29 21.41 -5.44
CA LEU A 102 22.36 21.07 -4.52
C LEU A 102 22.15 19.68 -3.87
N GLY A 103 20.95 19.40 -3.38
CA GLY A 103 20.61 18.10 -2.77
C GLY A 103 20.81 16.93 -3.74
N TRP A 104 20.42 17.10 -5.00
CA TRP A 104 20.67 16.12 -6.06
C TRP A 104 22.16 15.93 -6.32
N ASN A 105 22.93 17.01 -6.42
CA ASN A 105 24.37 16.94 -6.63
C ASN A 105 25.09 16.25 -5.46
N LEU A 106 24.72 16.57 -4.22
CA LEU A 106 25.26 15.92 -3.02
C LEU A 106 24.89 14.43 -2.99
N THR A 107 23.66 14.08 -3.33
CA THR A 107 23.23 12.67 -3.44
C THR A 107 24.01 11.93 -4.52
N LYS A 108 24.22 12.56 -5.68
CA LYS A 108 25.03 12.01 -6.78
C LYS A 108 26.48 11.79 -6.36
N ILE A 109 27.11 12.76 -5.68
CA ILE A 109 28.48 12.61 -5.16
C ILE A 109 28.53 11.48 -4.14
N LYS A 110 27.58 11.42 -3.20
CA LYS A 110 27.50 10.36 -2.19
C LYS A 110 27.36 8.99 -2.82
N LEU A 111 26.44 8.83 -3.77
CA LEU A 111 26.24 7.57 -4.49
C LEU A 111 27.46 7.18 -5.30
N ASN A 112 28.09 8.11 -6.03
CA ASN A 112 29.32 7.83 -6.77
C ASN A 112 30.44 7.32 -5.85
N ARG A 113 30.59 7.91 -4.65
CA ARG A 113 31.55 7.42 -3.65
C ARG A 113 31.18 6.02 -3.15
N GLN A 114 29.91 5.78 -2.83
CA GLN A 114 29.45 4.48 -2.33
C GLN A 114 29.56 3.36 -3.37
N LEU A 115 29.27 3.67 -4.64
CA LEU A 115 29.36 2.72 -5.74
C LEU A 115 30.81 2.29 -6.01
N ARG A 116 31.79 3.18 -5.80
CA ARG A 116 33.22 2.83 -5.89
C ARG A 116 33.66 1.80 -4.84
N HIS A 117 33.06 1.85 -3.65
CA HIS A 117 33.32 0.91 -2.56
C HIS A 117 32.32 -0.25 -2.51
N ARG A 118 31.60 -0.50 -3.61
CA ARG A 118 30.59 -1.55 -3.65
C ARG A 118 31.27 -2.92 -3.53
N PRO A 119 30.97 -3.72 -2.49
CA PRO A 119 31.52 -5.07 -2.37
C PRO A 119 31.04 -5.96 -3.51
N SER A 120 31.86 -6.92 -3.91
CA SER A 120 31.50 -7.93 -4.89
C SER A 120 30.37 -8.81 -4.35
N VAL A 121 29.63 -9.45 -5.25
CA VAL A 121 28.53 -10.35 -4.86
C VAL A 121 29.06 -11.59 -4.13
N GLU A 122 30.24 -12.06 -4.50
CA GLU A 122 30.93 -13.17 -3.82
C GLU A 122 31.24 -12.82 -2.36
N SER A 123 31.81 -11.63 -2.11
CA SER A 123 32.06 -11.13 -0.77
C SER A 123 30.78 -11.01 0.06
N LEU A 124 29.65 -10.64 -0.57
CA LEU A 124 28.34 -10.61 0.11
C LEU A 124 27.81 -12.01 0.47
N VAL A 125 28.14 -13.04 -0.31
CA VAL A 125 27.80 -14.45 0.01
C VAL A 125 28.68 -14.96 1.14
N GLU A 126 29.98 -14.65 1.12
CA GLU A 126 30.94 -14.99 2.19
C GLU A 126 30.55 -14.34 3.53
N MET A 127 30.13 -13.08 3.50
CA MET A 127 29.62 -12.38 4.68
C MET A 127 28.22 -12.87 5.13
N GLY A 128 27.58 -13.80 4.40
CA GLY A 128 26.26 -14.34 4.73
C GLY A 128 25.10 -13.35 4.52
N VAL A 129 25.34 -12.21 3.87
CA VAL A 129 24.31 -11.20 3.55
C VAL A 129 23.41 -11.68 2.41
N LEU A 130 24.02 -12.29 1.38
CA LEU A 130 23.29 -12.89 0.26
C LEU A 130 23.31 -14.42 0.33
N PRO A 131 22.15 -15.09 0.16
CA PRO A 131 22.11 -16.53 -0.06
C PRO A 131 22.94 -16.95 -1.27
N GLY A 132 23.83 -17.93 -1.11
CA GLY A 132 24.60 -18.48 -2.23
C GLY A 132 23.71 -19.06 -3.34
N GLU A 133 22.51 -19.53 -2.98
CA GLU A 133 21.51 -20.04 -3.93
C GLU A 133 20.97 -18.98 -4.90
N CYS A 134 21.03 -17.69 -4.53
CA CYS A 134 20.57 -16.58 -5.38
C CYS A 134 21.60 -16.17 -6.45
N TYR A 135 22.88 -16.46 -6.20
CA TYR A 135 23.99 -15.95 -7.00
C TYR A 135 24.45 -16.94 -8.08
N ARG A 136 24.55 -18.24 -7.76
CA ARG A 136 25.10 -19.23 -8.68
C ARG A 136 24.11 -19.49 -9.82
N ARG A 137 24.31 -18.83 -10.97
CA ARG A 137 23.50 -19.02 -12.18
C ARG A 137 23.81 -20.42 -12.74
N GLY A 138 22.92 -21.37 -12.52
CA GLY A 138 23.12 -22.78 -12.87
C GLY A 138 22.21 -23.71 -12.08
N LYS A 139 22.57 -24.99 -12.00
CA LYS A 139 21.81 -26.00 -11.25
C LYS A 139 21.77 -25.62 -9.76
N GLY A 140 20.58 -25.29 -9.25
CA GLY A 140 20.38 -24.82 -7.88
C GLY A 140 20.16 -23.31 -7.72
N TRP A 141 20.09 -22.55 -8.81
CA TRP A 141 19.63 -21.15 -8.77
C TRP A 141 18.20 -21.07 -8.25
N VAL A 142 17.96 -20.18 -7.28
CA VAL A 142 16.63 -19.88 -6.77
C VAL A 142 16.39 -18.39 -6.85
N SER A 143 15.25 -18.01 -7.40
CA SER A 143 14.82 -16.61 -7.42
C SER A 143 14.78 -16.05 -5.99
N PRO A 144 15.26 -14.80 -5.75
CA PRO A 144 15.18 -14.13 -4.44
C PRO A 144 13.79 -14.19 -3.81
N LYS A 145 12.73 -14.20 -4.61
CA LYS A 145 11.33 -14.26 -4.13
C LYS A 145 10.96 -15.59 -3.46
N ILE A 146 11.66 -16.68 -3.78
CA ILE A 146 11.32 -18.06 -3.38
C ILE A 146 12.33 -18.62 -2.36
N VAL A 147 13.50 -18.00 -2.22
CA VAL A 147 14.60 -18.49 -1.36
C VAL A 147 14.16 -18.69 0.09
N ASP A 148 13.39 -17.76 0.63
CA ASP A 148 12.90 -17.89 2.01
C ASP A 148 11.89 -19.04 2.17
N ALA A 149 11.04 -19.26 1.17
CA ALA A 149 10.11 -20.37 1.17
C ALA A 149 10.84 -21.72 1.09
N LYS A 150 11.83 -21.82 0.18
CA LYS A 150 12.69 -23.00 0.08
C LYS A 150 13.43 -23.27 1.39
N ARG A 151 14.12 -22.27 1.95
CA ARG A 151 14.85 -22.40 3.23
C ARG A 151 13.93 -22.75 4.39
N ARG A 152 12.68 -22.26 4.39
CA ARG A 152 11.68 -22.63 5.40
C ARG A 152 11.32 -24.10 5.29
N VAL A 153 11.04 -24.59 4.08
CA VAL A 153 10.72 -26.00 3.83
C VAL A 153 11.90 -26.89 4.20
N GLU A 154 13.13 -26.52 3.82
CA GLU A 154 14.34 -27.26 4.19
C GLU A 154 14.54 -27.31 5.70
N ARG A 155 14.32 -26.20 6.41
CA ARG A 155 14.35 -26.16 7.88
C ARG A 155 13.31 -27.08 8.51
N GLU A 156 12.07 -27.10 7.99
CA GLU A 156 11.04 -28.01 8.50
C GLU A 156 11.38 -29.48 8.21
N ARG A 157 11.90 -29.81 7.02
CA ARG A 157 12.38 -31.17 6.70
C ARG A 157 13.46 -31.63 7.69
N VAL A 158 14.45 -30.78 7.98
CA VAL A 158 15.50 -31.10 8.97
C VAL A 158 14.89 -31.30 10.36
N LYS A 159 13.94 -30.45 10.77
CA LYS A 159 13.25 -30.62 12.06
C LYS A 159 12.47 -31.94 12.12
N ASP A 160 11.80 -32.33 11.04
CA ASP A 160 11.01 -33.57 10.99
C ASP A 160 11.90 -34.81 11.09
N VAL A 161 13.04 -34.81 10.39
CA VAL A 161 14.05 -35.89 10.52
C VAL A 161 14.60 -35.93 11.95
N LEU A 162 14.93 -34.79 12.54
CA LEU A 162 15.42 -34.74 13.92
C LEU A 162 14.36 -35.19 14.92
N ARG A 163 13.08 -34.85 14.72
CA ARG A 163 11.96 -35.33 15.55
C ARG A 163 11.85 -36.85 15.49
N GLY A 164 11.94 -37.44 14.30
CA GLY A 164 11.95 -38.90 14.11
C GLY A 164 13.13 -39.57 14.80
N TRP A 165 14.35 -39.05 14.59
CA TRP A 165 15.56 -39.58 15.22
C TRP A 165 15.49 -39.50 16.75
N VAL A 166 15.05 -38.37 17.32
CA VAL A 166 14.86 -38.24 18.78
C VAL A 166 13.77 -39.19 19.27
N GLY A 167 12.69 -39.39 18.51
CA GLY A 167 11.62 -40.32 18.84
C GLY A 167 12.11 -41.77 18.91
N GLU A 168 12.86 -42.22 17.90
CA GLU A 168 13.48 -43.55 17.90
C GLU A 168 14.51 -43.71 19.01
N TRP A 169 15.32 -42.67 19.28
CA TRP A 169 16.31 -42.70 20.34
C TRP A 169 15.64 -42.80 21.72
N ARG A 170 14.54 -42.08 21.94
CA ARG A 170 13.71 -42.21 23.16
C ARG A 170 13.00 -43.56 23.23
N GLY A 171 12.50 -44.09 22.12
CA GLY A 171 11.85 -45.39 22.04
C GLY A 171 12.83 -46.53 22.35
N LYS A 172 14.02 -46.54 21.75
CA LYS A 172 15.10 -47.49 22.04
C LYS A 172 15.54 -47.40 23.50
N ARG A 173 15.66 -46.19 24.05
CA ARG A 173 15.96 -45.97 25.47
C ARG A 173 14.86 -46.47 26.39
N MET A 174 13.58 -46.28 26.05
CA MET A 174 12.46 -46.84 26.82
C MET A 174 12.41 -48.36 26.73
N VAL A 175 12.61 -48.95 25.55
CA VAL A 175 12.64 -50.42 25.40
C VAL A 175 13.83 -51.02 26.17
N GLN A 176 14.97 -50.34 26.21
CA GLN A 176 16.11 -50.75 27.03
C GLN A 176 15.78 -50.65 28.52
N LEU A 177 15.09 -49.60 28.95
CA LEU A 177 14.59 -49.44 30.32
C LEU A 177 13.50 -50.48 30.67
N GLU A 178 12.58 -50.79 29.75
CA GLU A 178 11.53 -51.80 29.93
C GLU A 178 12.12 -53.21 30.00
N ARG A 179 13.15 -53.52 29.22
CA ARG A 179 13.91 -54.78 29.35
C ARG A 179 14.63 -54.85 30.70
N GLU A 180 15.19 -53.75 31.18
CA GLU A 180 15.76 -53.68 32.54
C GLU A 180 14.69 -53.83 33.65
N VAL A 181 13.45 -53.38 33.41
CA VAL A 181 12.33 -53.50 34.38
C VAL A 181 11.69 -54.89 34.37
N VAL A 182 11.68 -55.61 33.23
CA VAL A 182 11.15 -56.99 33.14
C VAL A 182 12.07 -58.01 33.82
N ASP A 183 13.39 -57.78 33.85
CA ASP A 183 14.36 -58.66 34.52
C ASP A 183 14.50 -58.43 36.04
N VAL A 184 13.80 -57.43 36.59
CA VAL A 184 13.73 -57.22 38.03
C VAL A 184 12.28 -56.97 38.40
N LYS A 185 11.54 -58.04 38.74
CA LYS A 185 10.36 -57.91 39.61
C LYS A 185 10.81 -57.09 40.83
N PRO A 186 10.36 -55.84 41.00
CA PRO A 186 10.82 -55.05 42.12
C PRO A 186 10.31 -55.73 43.38
N ASP A 187 11.23 -56.14 44.25
CA ASP A 187 10.91 -56.70 45.55
C ASP A 187 10.13 -55.63 46.32
N VAL A 188 8.79 -55.74 46.30
CA VAL A 188 7.85 -54.74 46.84
C VAL A 188 8.14 -54.50 48.33
N ARG A 189 8.74 -55.48 49.01
CA ARG A 189 9.23 -55.38 50.39
C ARG A 189 10.36 -54.34 50.56
N ARG A 190 11.27 -54.22 49.59
CA ARG A 190 12.35 -53.21 49.56
C ARG A 190 11.87 -51.82 49.18
N LEU A 191 10.83 -51.70 48.35
CA LEU A 191 10.20 -50.41 48.05
C LEU A 191 9.38 -49.90 49.25
N ALA A 192 8.57 -50.76 49.88
CA ALA A 192 7.78 -50.41 51.05
C ALA A 192 8.66 -49.95 52.24
N THR A 193 9.85 -50.54 52.42
CA THR A 193 10.81 -50.10 53.44
C THR A 193 11.54 -48.80 53.09
N ARG A 194 11.68 -48.45 51.81
CA ARG A 194 12.22 -47.13 51.40
C ARG A 194 11.20 -46.01 51.59
N PHE A 195 9.93 -46.22 51.23
CA PHE A 195 8.88 -45.22 51.45
C PHE A 195 8.50 -45.04 52.93
N ALA A 196 8.69 -46.06 53.77
CA ALA A 196 8.52 -45.93 55.23
C ALA A 196 9.69 -45.17 55.88
N ARG A 197 10.92 -45.23 55.34
CA ARG A 197 12.10 -44.52 55.85
C ARG A 197 12.18 -43.05 55.43
N ASP A 198 11.61 -42.68 54.29
CA ASP A 198 11.60 -41.29 53.80
C ASP A 198 10.64 -40.35 54.56
N ARG A 199 9.92 -40.84 55.56
CA ARG A 199 9.09 -39.99 56.44
C ARG A 199 9.83 -39.40 57.64
N GLU A 200 11.02 -39.91 58.01
CA GLU A 200 11.66 -39.57 59.28
C GLU A 200 13.10 -39.01 59.21
N GLY A 201 13.68 -38.78 58.02
CA GLY A 201 15.07 -38.31 57.93
C GLY A 201 15.31 -37.26 56.85
N GLY A 202 15.42 -36.00 57.24
CA GLY A 202 15.68 -34.90 56.33
C GLY A 202 17.12 -34.83 55.79
N ASN A 203 17.21 -34.18 54.63
CA ASN A 203 18.35 -33.39 54.12
C ASN A 203 19.51 -34.16 53.44
N SER A 204 19.48 -34.25 52.10
CA SER A 204 20.47 -33.56 51.24
C SER A 204 20.36 -33.95 49.75
N ARG A 205 20.51 -32.92 48.90
CA ARG A 205 21.00 -32.96 47.51
C ARG A 205 20.16 -33.75 46.49
N GLN A 206 19.08 -33.11 46.08
CA GLN A 206 18.39 -33.42 44.83
C GLN A 206 19.27 -33.00 43.64
N THR A 207 19.95 -33.98 43.01
CA THR A 207 20.66 -33.80 41.74
C THR A 207 19.65 -33.67 40.60
N ARG A 208 19.26 -32.42 40.43
CA ARG A 208 18.62 -31.71 39.32
C ARG A 208 19.14 -32.14 37.93
N TRP A 209 18.30 -32.85 37.18
CA TRP A 209 18.11 -32.65 35.74
C TRP A 209 16.60 -32.46 35.50
N GLY A 210 16.20 -31.28 35.02
CA GLY A 210 14.79 -30.99 34.66
C GLY A 210 14.13 -29.79 35.35
N ARG A 211 14.81 -29.04 36.22
CA ARG A 211 14.35 -27.71 36.65
C ARG A 211 15.51 -26.77 36.90
N GLU A 212 15.77 -25.92 35.90
CA GLU A 212 16.13 -24.49 36.01
C GLU A 212 16.79 -24.03 34.70
N ALA A 213 15.94 -23.58 33.80
CA ALA A 213 16.14 -22.31 33.12
C ALA A 213 14.86 -21.50 33.36
N ARG A 214 14.53 -21.28 34.64
CA ARG A 214 13.73 -20.12 35.03
C ARG A 214 14.72 -19.07 35.52
N GLU A 215 15.55 -18.64 34.57
CA GLU A 215 16.08 -17.30 34.57
C GLU A 215 14.91 -16.37 34.95
N LYS A 216 15.20 -15.38 35.79
CA LYS A 216 14.23 -14.37 36.22
C LYS A 216 13.60 -13.70 34.99
N ARG A 217 12.54 -14.30 34.44
CA ARG A 217 11.50 -13.55 33.76
C ARG A 217 10.90 -12.71 34.86
N GLU A 218 11.43 -11.50 35.00
CA GLU A 218 10.70 -10.41 35.61
C GLU A 218 9.27 -10.53 35.11
N ALA A 219 8.34 -10.76 36.04
CA ALA A 219 6.92 -10.69 35.70
C ALA A 219 6.75 -9.35 34.97
N PRO A 220 6.16 -9.32 33.77
CA PRO A 220 6.01 -8.08 33.03
C PRO A 220 5.36 -7.08 33.98
N THR A 221 6.06 -6.00 34.29
CA THR A 221 5.48 -4.89 35.05
C THR A 221 4.17 -4.53 34.38
N ARG A 222 3.10 -4.35 35.17
CA ARG A 222 1.71 -4.09 34.73
C ARG A 222 1.59 -3.10 33.56
N ALA A 223 2.54 -2.18 33.42
CA ALA A 223 2.68 -1.26 32.29
C ALA A 223 2.92 -1.92 30.91
N LYS A 224 3.69 -3.03 30.81
CA LYS A 224 3.98 -3.71 29.53
C LYS A 224 2.79 -4.51 28.98
N VAL A 225 1.89 -4.98 29.84
CA VAL A 225 0.69 -5.75 29.44
C VAL A 225 -0.45 -4.83 29.00
N LEU A 226 -0.55 -3.63 29.58
CA LEU A 226 -1.55 -2.62 29.17
C LEU A 226 -1.28 -2.06 27.77
N GLY A 227 -0.01 -1.90 27.38
CA GLY A 227 0.34 -1.45 26.02
C GLY A 227 -0.08 -2.44 24.94
N LEU A 228 0.06 -3.74 25.21
CA LEU A 228 -0.36 -4.80 24.28
C LEU A 228 -1.88 -4.93 24.22
N ARG A 229 -2.57 -4.83 25.36
CA ARG A 229 -4.04 -4.85 25.40
C ARG A 229 -4.65 -3.67 24.63
N ARG A 230 -4.14 -2.45 24.83
CA ARG A 230 -4.58 -1.25 24.08
C ARG A 230 -4.27 -1.35 22.59
N PHE A 231 -3.16 -2.00 22.21
CA PHE A 231 -2.83 -2.25 20.81
C PHE A 231 -3.86 -3.17 20.14
N TRP A 232 -4.25 -4.27 20.79
CA TRP A 232 -5.24 -5.20 20.24
C TRP A 232 -6.68 -4.69 20.31
N GLU A 233 -7.06 -3.93 21.34
CA GLU A 233 -8.35 -3.23 21.41
C GLU A 233 -8.47 -2.20 20.25
N LYS A 234 -7.40 -1.45 19.95
CA LYS A 234 -7.39 -0.48 18.83
C LYS A 234 -7.39 -1.13 17.43
N VAL A 235 -6.85 -2.34 17.29
CA VAL A 235 -6.90 -3.11 16.03
C VAL A 235 -8.29 -3.74 15.82
N GLY A 236 -9.01 -4.04 16.91
CA GLY A 236 -10.38 -4.58 16.87
C GLY A 236 -11.46 -3.52 16.65
N GLU A 237 -11.26 -2.28 17.07
CA GLU A 237 -12.22 -1.18 16.88
C GLU A 237 -12.15 -0.48 15.50
N GLY A 238 -11.19 -0.86 14.66
CA GLY A 238 -10.97 -0.29 13.32
C GLY A 238 -11.49 -1.14 12.16
N ALA A 239 -12.34 -2.13 12.41
CA ALA A 239 -13.00 -2.98 11.41
C ALA A 239 -14.52 -2.92 11.56
#